data_AF-I3XYQ6-F1
#
_entry.id   AF-I3XYQ6-F1
#
_cell.length_a   1.000
_cell.length_b   1.000
_cell.length_c   1.000
_cell.angle_alpha   90.00
_cell.angle_beta   90.00
_cell.angle_gamma   90.00
#
_symmetry.space_group_name_H-M   'P 1'
#
loop_
_entity.id
_entity.type
_entity.pdbx_description
1 polymer ?
#
loop_
_entity_poly.entity_id
_entity_poly.type
_entity_poly.pdbx_seq_one_letter_code
_entity_poly.pdbx_strand_id
1 'polypeptide(L)'
;MPKKFLSLLWGACLISSSLSANYLDKETADRIRKNTDAIIAKDLNTKELIFSKDEQKINQPASLTKIMTAILAIESGRMNDIVTITREMIQVEPTKAGLRIGEKFYLRDLVKAAMVMSANDAAMSIGVYLGDGNVENFVVKMNKKAKAMGMKNTNFTNPCGFDIGNHYSTALDLLKMSEYAIKNNQFNEMAKLKRHDFTAINTKRAYAAYTHNKLLNNYKYAVGIKTGYTQKAGPCLIARAKNGNKDVLVVMLNSEQRWKDIRTIFEDVLPQITENRAVAPTKKIVTPKQKAPKKTQKKKTQNA
;
A
#
# COMPACT_ATOMS: atom_id res chain seq x y z
N MET A 1 -40.98 13.25 -59.12
CA MET A 1 -40.98 12.54 -57.81
C MET A 1 -39.56 12.61 -57.23
N PRO A 2 -39.40 12.83 -55.91
CA PRO A 2 -38.33 13.69 -55.39
C PRO A 2 -37.05 12.97 -54.95
N LYS A 3 -36.01 13.80 -54.82
CA LYS A 3 -34.59 13.52 -54.52
C LYS A 3 -34.39 12.82 -53.16
N LYS A 4 -33.58 11.75 -53.13
CA LYS A 4 -33.07 11.15 -51.88
C LYS A 4 -31.90 11.98 -51.35
N PHE A 5 -32.07 12.61 -50.19
CA PHE A 5 -31.00 13.29 -49.46
C PHE A 5 -30.24 12.28 -48.59
N LEU A 6 -28.92 12.27 -48.79
CA LEU A 6 -27.92 11.56 -48.00
C LEU A 6 -27.71 12.35 -46.69
N SER A 7 -27.91 11.74 -45.53
CA SER A 7 -27.47 12.31 -44.25
C SER A 7 -26.43 11.39 -43.61
N LEU A 8 -25.17 11.79 -43.76
CA LEU A 8 -24.01 11.16 -43.13
C LEU A 8 -23.82 11.85 -41.76
N LEU A 9 -24.29 11.22 -40.69
CA LEU A 9 -24.03 11.67 -39.32
C LEU A 9 -22.60 11.23 -38.94
N TRP A 10 -21.65 12.16 -39.08
CA TRP A 10 -20.34 12.05 -38.46
C TRP A 10 -20.50 12.21 -36.95
N GLY A 11 -20.62 11.09 -36.23
CA GLY A 11 -20.45 11.05 -34.79
C GLY A 11 -18.99 11.35 -34.45
N ALA A 12 -18.69 12.59 -34.07
CA ALA A 12 -17.42 12.95 -33.46
C ALA A 12 -17.32 12.23 -32.11
N CYS A 13 -16.65 11.08 -32.11
CA CYS A 13 -16.24 10.39 -30.90
C CYS A 13 -15.19 11.28 -30.22
N LEU A 14 -15.64 12.13 -29.29
CA LEU A 14 -14.78 12.87 -28.38
C LEU A 14 -14.07 11.85 -27.49
N ILE A 15 -12.91 11.38 -27.95
CA ILE A 15 -11.95 10.69 -27.11
C ILE A 15 -11.49 11.73 -26.10
N SER A 16 -12.13 11.76 -24.92
CA SER A 16 -11.59 12.44 -23.76
C SER A 16 -10.34 11.68 -23.34
N SER A 17 -9.20 12.02 -23.94
CA SER A 17 -7.90 11.67 -23.38
C SER A 17 -7.77 12.43 -22.07
N SER A 18 -8.16 11.78 -20.97
CA SER A 18 -7.75 12.22 -19.65
C SER A 18 -6.23 12.28 -19.68
N LEU A 19 -5.67 13.49 -19.61
CA LEU A 19 -4.26 13.69 -19.33
C LEU A 19 -3.97 12.99 -17.99
N SER A 20 -3.54 11.74 -18.04
CA SER A 20 -2.85 11.15 -16.91
C SER A 20 -1.59 11.98 -16.75
N ALA A 21 -1.56 12.88 -15.76
CA ALA A 21 -0.33 13.47 -15.31
C ALA A 21 0.59 12.30 -14.97
N ASN A 22 1.62 12.07 -15.79
CA ASN A 22 2.64 11.08 -15.47
C ASN A 22 3.39 11.59 -14.25
N TYR A 23 2.91 11.20 -13.07
CA TYR A 23 3.46 11.60 -11.78
C TYR A 23 4.93 11.18 -11.65
N LEU A 24 5.33 10.09 -12.30
CA LEU A 24 6.69 9.56 -12.26
C LEU A 24 7.39 9.76 -13.61
N ASP A 25 8.67 10.15 -13.57
CA ASP A 25 9.52 10.14 -14.75
C ASP A 25 9.77 8.71 -15.25
N LYS A 26 10.16 8.59 -16.53
CA LYS A 26 10.33 7.27 -17.19
C LYS A 26 11.40 6.42 -16.51
N GLU A 27 12.51 7.01 -16.08
CA GLU A 27 13.62 6.26 -15.47
C GLU A 27 13.20 5.69 -14.12
N THR A 28 12.50 6.50 -13.31
CA THR A 28 11.91 6.06 -12.03
C THR A 28 10.87 4.95 -12.25
N ALA A 29 9.95 5.13 -13.20
CA ALA A 29 8.95 4.12 -13.51
C ALA A 29 9.60 2.80 -13.96
N ASP A 30 10.60 2.84 -14.84
CA ASP A 30 11.28 1.64 -15.34
C ASP A 30 12.11 0.95 -14.24
N ARG A 31 12.75 1.71 -13.35
CA ARG A 31 13.43 1.16 -12.17
C ARG A 31 12.44 0.43 -11.25
N ILE A 32 11.31 1.05 -10.92
CA ILE A 32 10.28 0.43 -10.07
C ILE A 32 9.78 -0.86 -10.74
N ARG A 33 9.49 -0.81 -12.05
CA ARG A 33 9.03 -1.99 -12.80
C ARG A 33 10.05 -3.12 -12.78
N LYS A 34 11.35 -2.83 -12.82
CA LYS A 34 12.40 -3.85 -12.79
C LYS A 34 12.53 -4.53 -11.42
N ASN A 35 12.38 -3.78 -10.32
CA ASN A 35 12.73 -4.26 -8.97
C ASN A 35 11.53 -4.57 -8.07
N THR A 36 10.30 -4.53 -8.61
CA THR A 36 9.06 -4.77 -7.86
C THR A 36 8.16 -5.72 -8.63
N ASP A 37 7.69 -6.81 -8.01
CA ASP A 37 6.78 -7.74 -8.69
C ASP A 37 5.43 -7.11 -8.98
N ALA A 38 4.80 -6.52 -7.98
CA ALA A 38 3.49 -5.88 -8.11
C ALA A 38 3.41 -4.62 -7.26
N ILE A 39 2.82 -3.57 -7.82
CA ILE A 39 2.65 -2.28 -7.14
C ILE A 39 1.36 -1.61 -7.58
N ILE A 40 0.71 -0.93 -6.64
CA ILE A 40 -0.37 0.02 -6.91
C ILE A 40 -0.23 1.23 -6.00
N ALA A 41 -0.30 2.43 -6.57
CA ALA A 41 -0.22 3.72 -5.89
C ALA A 41 -1.44 4.55 -6.23
N LYS A 42 -2.11 5.09 -5.22
CA LYS A 42 -3.37 5.83 -5.38
C LYS A 42 -3.41 7.06 -4.48
N ASP A 43 -3.92 8.16 -5.01
CA ASP A 43 -4.34 9.31 -4.21
C ASP A 43 -5.75 9.04 -3.67
N LEU A 44 -5.89 8.93 -2.35
CA LEU A 44 -7.15 8.58 -1.70
C LEU A 44 -8.18 9.71 -1.72
N ASN A 45 -7.74 10.96 -1.88
CA ASN A 45 -8.66 12.10 -1.92
C ASN A 45 -9.30 12.24 -3.29
N THR A 46 -8.51 12.20 -4.37
CA THR A 46 -9.03 12.27 -5.76
C THR A 46 -9.49 10.91 -6.29
N LYS A 47 -9.08 9.82 -5.64
CA LYS A 47 -9.23 8.43 -6.09
C LYS A 47 -8.46 8.11 -7.37
N GLU A 48 -7.60 9.00 -7.83
CA GLU A 48 -6.80 8.81 -9.04
C GLU A 48 -5.71 7.75 -8.82
N LEU A 49 -5.54 6.90 -9.83
CA LEU A 49 -4.42 5.98 -9.91
C LEU A 49 -3.16 6.78 -10.29
N ILE A 50 -2.14 6.71 -9.46
CA ILE A 50 -0.84 7.36 -9.70
C ILE A 50 0.06 6.44 -10.55
N PHE A 51 0.14 5.17 -10.15
CA PHE A 51 0.99 4.18 -10.79
C PHE A 51 0.48 2.78 -10.48
N SER A 52 0.57 1.86 -11.45
CA SER A 52 0.44 0.43 -11.18
C SER A 52 1.36 -0.40 -12.07
N LYS A 53 1.67 -1.60 -11.57
CA LYS A 53 2.26 -2.70 -12.32
C LYS A 53 1.73 -3.99 -11.72
N ASP A 54 1.22 -4.88 -12.57
CA ASP A 54 0.82 -6.24 -12.21
C ASP A 54 -0.05 -6.27 -10.95
N GLU A 55 -0.94 -5.30 -10.75
CA GLU A 55 -1.62 -5.12 -9.47
C GLU A 55 -2.55 -6.29 -9.09
N GLN A 56 -2.91 -7.14 -10.05
CA GLN A 56 -3.70 -8.36 -9.87
C GLN A 56 -2.86 -9.64 -9.80
N LYS A 57 -1.52 -9.55 -9.92
CA LYS A 57 -0.62 -10.71 -9.80
C LYS A 57 -0.70 -11.30 -8.39
N ILE A 58 -0.83 -12.63 -8.33
CA ILE A 58 -0.85 -13.37 -7.08
C ILE A 58 0.56 -13.36 -6.47
N ASN A 59 0.65 -12.87 -5.24
CA ASN A 59 1.89 -12.78 -4.48
C ASN A 59 1.65 -13.18 -3.02
N GLN A 60 2.73 -13.55 -2.34
CA GLN A 60 2.71 -13.72 -0.89
C GLN A 60 2.68 -12.34 -0.21
N PRO A 61 1.72 -12.04 0.67
CA PRO A 61 1.61 -10.73 1.33
C PRO A 61 2.60 -10.57 2.49
N ALA A 62 3.26 -11.63 2.94
CA ALA A 62 4.03 -11.65 4.18
C ALA A 62 3.24 -11.04 5.35
N SER A 63 3.91 -10.33 6.26
CA SER A 63 3.26 -9.68 7.41
C SER A 63 2.26 -8.56 7.09
N LEU A 64 2.02 -8.20 5.82
CA LEU A 64 0.92 -7.30 5.47
C LEU A 64 -0.44 -7.90 5.88
N THR A 65 -0.52 -9.23 5.98
CA THR A 65 -1.65 -9.98 6.55
C THR A 65 -2.10 -9.48 7.92
N LYS A 66 -1.18 -8.99 8.77
CA LYS A 66 -1.51 -8.51 10.12
C LYS A 66 -2.43 -7.29 10.14
N ILE A 67 -2.60 -6.60 9.01
CA ILE A 67 -3.62 -5.56 8.85
C ILE A 67 -5.02 -6.16 9.03
N MET A 68 -5.31 -7.30 8.37
CA MET A 68 -6.59 -8.00 8.55
C MET A 68 -6.79 -8.43 10.01
N THR A 69 -5.74 -9.00 10.62
CA THR A 69 -5.77 -9.43 12.03
C THR A 69 -6.09 -8.25 12.96
N ALA A 70 -5.46 -7.09 12.74
CA ALA A 70 -5.72 -5.89 13.53
C ALA A 70 -7.14 -5.34 13.34
N ILE A 71 -7.65 -5.31 12.11
CA ILE A 71 -9.03 -4.87 11.82
C ILE A 71 -10.04 -5.73 12.57
N LEU A 72 -9.94 -7.06 12.47
CA LEU A 72 -10.84 -7.97 13.16
C LEU A 72 -10.76 -7.83 14.68
N ALA A 73 -9.57 -7.57 15.23
CA ALA A 73 -9.43 -7.31 16.65
C ALA A 73 -10.10 -6.01 17.09
N ILE A 74 -9.94 -4.92 16.33
CA ILE A 74 -10.60 -3.64 16.61
C ILE A 74 -12.12 -3.81 16.55
N GLU A 75 -12.63 -4.45 15.50
CA GLU A 75 -14.07 -4.62 15.27
C GLU A 75 -14.74 -5.62 16.21
N SER A 76 -13.96 -6.45 16.91
CA SER A 76 -14.51 -7.40 17.88
C SER A 76 -15.12 -6.73 19.11
N GLY A 77 -14.78 -5.46 19.40
CA GLY A 77 -15.14 -4.79 20.65
C GLY A 77 -14.38 -5.29 21.88
N ARG A 78 -13.42 -6.21 21.72
CA ARG A 78 -12.74 -6.95 22.79
C ARG A 78 -11.31 -6.46 23.06
N MET A 79 -10.95 -5.25 22.63
CA MET A 79 -9.58 -4.71 22.74
C MET A 79 -9.08 -4.58 24.20
N ASN A 80 -10.00 -4.56 25.16
CA ASN A 80 -9.69 -4.50 26.59
C ASN A 80 -9.77 -5.85 27.31
N ASP A 81 -10.03 -6.92 26.58
CA ASP A 81 -10.02 -8.26 27.13
C ASP A 81 -8.60 -8.69 27.49
N ILE A 82 -8.50 -9.58 28.47
CA ILE A 82 -7.23 -10.19 28.89
C ILE A 82 -7.07 -11.54 28.17
N VAL A 83 -5.99 -11.66 27.43
CA VAL A 83 -5.58 -12.89 26.73
C VAL A 83 -4.51 -13.59 27.55
N THR A 84 -4.72 -14.87 27.86
CA THR A 84 -3.70 -15.73 28.47
C THR A 84 -2.94 -16.46 27.38
N ILE A 85 -1.62 -16.31 27.35
CA ILE A 85 -0.77 -16.89 26.32
C ILE A 85 -0.67 -18.41 26.52
N THR A 86 -1.02 -19.17 25.47
CA THR A 86 -0.90 -20.63 25.45
C THR A 86 0.33 -21.07 24.65
N ARG A 87 0.65 -22.37 24.68
CA ARG A 87 1.75 -22.95 23.91
C ARG A 87 1.58 -22.76 22.40
N GLU A 88 0.38 -23.03 21.89
CA GLU A 88 0.04 -22.87 20.46
C GLU A 88 0.30 -21.44 19.98
N MET A 89 -0.08 -20.44 20.78
CA MET A 89 0.03 -19.02 20.41
C MET A 89 1.47 -18.56 20.14
N ILE A 90 2.48 -19.24 20.70
CA ILE A 90 3.89 -18.86 20.56
C ILE A 90 4.68 -19.80 19.63
N GLN A 91 4.07 -20.88 19.14
CA GLN A 91 4.65 -21.84 18.19
C GLN A 91 4.53 -21.33 16.74
N VAL A 92 5.20 -20.21 16.49
CA VAL A 92 5.22 -19.55 15.18
C VAL A 92 6.64 -19.27 14.71
N GLU A 93 6.81 -18.90 13.44
CA GLU A 93 8.09 -18.42 12.92
C GLU A 93 8.46 -17.03 13.51
N PRO A 94 9.74 -16.63 13.51
CA PRO A 94 10.12 -15.23 13.73
C PRO A 94 9.45 -14.29 12.71
N THR A 95 9.27 -13.00 13.01
CA THR A 95 9.67 -12.24 14.21
C THR A 95 8.70 -12.48 15.39
N LYS A 96 9.21 -12.50 16.63
CA LYS A 96 8.42 -12.66 17.87
C LYS A 96 8.69 -11.53 18.86
N ALA A 97 7.72 -11.22 19.71
CA ALA A 97 7.91 -10.38 20.90
C ALA A 97 8.56 -11.16 22.05
N GLY A 98 8.48 -12.49 22.03
CA GLY A 98 9.03 -13.36 23.08
C GLY A 98 8.07 -13.54 24.26
N LEU A 99 6.76 -13.56 23.97
CA LEU A 99 5.70 -13.81 24.95
C LEU A 99 5.89 -15.21 25.56
N ARG A 100 5.51 -15.39 26.84
CA ARG A 100 5.65 -16.67 27.55
C ARG A 100 4.30 -17.28 27.92
N ILE A 101 4.25 -18.61 27.93
CA ILE A 101 3.08 -19.38 28.35
C ILE A 101 2.65 -18.93 29.75
N GLY A 102 1.34 -18.72 29.93
CA GLY A 102 0.74 -18.30 31.19
C GLY A 102 0.80 -16.78 31.47
N GLU A 103 1.51 -16.00 30.66
CA GLU A 103 1.44 -14.54 30.75
C GLU A 103 0.08 -14.02 30.28
N LYS A 104 -0.34 -12.91 30.85
CA LYS A 104 -1.61 -12.25 30.57
C LYS A 104 -1.38 -10.86 30.01
N PHE A 105 -1.97 -10.57 28.85
CA PHE A 105 -1.87 -9.28 28.18
C PHE A 105 -3.24 -8.78 27.77
N TYR A 106 -3.41 -7.46 27.69
CA TYR A 106 -4.58 -6.92 27.01
C TYR A 106 -4.50 -7.17 25.51
N LEU A 107 -5.64 -7.46 24.88
CA LEU A 107 -5.70 -7.68 23.43
C LEU A 107 -5.12 -6.48 22.65
N ARG A 108 -5.37 -5.25 23.11
CA ARG A 108 -4.78 -4.03 22.52
C ARG A 108 -3.26 -4.01 22.49
N ASP A 109 -2.59 -4.60 23.49
CA ASP A 109 -1.13 -4.64 23.54
C ASP A 109 -0.59 -5.66 22.54
N LEU A 110 -1.27 -6.80 22.39
CA LEU A 110 -0.95 -7.79 21.36
C LEU A 110 -1.13 -7.19 19.95
N VAL A 111 -2.22 -6.46 19.69
CA VAL A 111 -2.46 -5.81 18.39
C VAL A 111 -1.37 -4.77 18.10
N LYS A 112 -0.99 -3.95 19.07
CA LYS A 112 0.11 -2.98 18.92
C LYS A 112 1.44 -3.68 18.68
N ALA A 113 1.78 -4.74 19.41
CA ALA A 113 2.99 -5.52 19.16
C ALA A 113 3.01 -6.14 17.75
N ALA A 114 1.88 -6.71 17.30
CA ALA A 114 1.73 -7.27 15.96
C ALA A 114 1.89 -6.20 14.86
N MET A 115 1.38 -4.98 15.07
CA MET A 115 1.48 -3.90 14.09
C MET A 115 2.85 -3.20 14.09
N VAL A 116 3.43 -2.96 15.26
CA VAL A 116 4.68 -2.20 15.42
C VAL A 116 5.90 -3.05 15.06
N MET A 117 6.13 -4.16 15.77
CA MET A 117 7.32 -5.01 15.54
C MET A 117 7.05 -6.22 14.65
N SER A 118 5.83 -6.35 14.10
CA SER A 118 5.45 -7.50 13.28
C SER A 118 5.46 -8.84 14.03
N ALA A 119 5.27 -8.82 15.35
CA ALA A 119 5.32 -10.01 16.21
C ALA A 119 4.29 -11.07 15.81
N ASN A 120 4.76 -12.23 15.38
CA ASN A 120 3.94 -13.37 14.98
C ASN A 120 3.27 -14.03 16.18
N ASP A 121 3.94 -14.12 17.33
CA ASP A 121 3.38 -14.65 18.57
C ASP A 121 2.21 -13.80 19.07
N ALA A 122 2.32 -12.47 18.95
CA ALA A 122 1.21 -11.57 19.22
C ALA A 122 0.06 -11.74 18.21
N ALA A 123 0.35 -11.82 16.91
CA ALA A 123 -0.67 -12.01 15.87
C ALA A 123 -1.40 -13.35 15.98
N MET A 124 -0.68 -14.43 16.29
CA MET A 124 -1.26 -15.74 16.54
C MET A 124 -2.10 -15.73 17.83
N SER A 125 -1.63 -15.08 18.89
CA SER A 125 -2.41 -14.92 20.13
C SER A 125 -3.75 -14.23 19.88
N ILE A 126 -3.77 -13.17 19.06
CA ILE A 126 -5.02 -12.49 18.65
C ILE A 126 -5.92 -13.47 17.90
N GLY A 127 -5.36 -14.21 16.94
CA GLY A 127 -6.12 -15.16 16.12
C GLY A 127 -6.73 -16.28 16.95
N VAL A 128 -5.95 -16.95 17.79
CA VAL A 128 -6.44 -18.03 18.67
C VAL A 128 -7.49 -17.49 19.64
N TYR A 129 -7.26 -16.32 20.25
CA TYR A 129 -8.22 -15.73 21.19
C TYR A 129 -9.57 -15.38 20.52
N LEU A 130 -9.53 -14.69 19.39
CA LEU A 130 -10.72 -14.27 18.66
C LEU A 130 -11.33 -15.39 17.81
N GLY A 131 -10.63 -16.52 17.67
CA GLY A 131 -11.11 -17.78 17.12
C GLY A 131 -11.71 -18.71 18.17
N ASP A 132 -11.93 -18.19 19.39
CA ASP A 132 -12.52 -18.94 20.51
C ASP A 132 -11.68 -20.18 20.88
N GLY A 133 -10.36 -20.00 20.89
CA GLY A 133 -9.37 -21.05 21.17
C GLY A 133 -8.91 -21.83 19.95
N ASN A 134 -9.42 -21.54 18.75
CA ASN A 134 -9.03 -22.22 17.51
C ASN A 134 -8.69 -21.20 16.41
N VAL A 135 -7.44 -21.20 15.94
CA VAL A 135 -6.98 -20.28 14.89
C VAL A 135 -7.73 -20.44 13.56
N GLU A 136 -8.20 -21.64 13.22
CA GLU A 136 -8.93 -21.88 11.97
C GLU A 136 -10.25 -21.11 11.93
N ASN A 137 -10.94 -21.01 13.07
CA ASN A 137 -12.15 -20.17 13.19
C ASN A 137 -11.84 -18.70 12.89
N PHE A 138 -10.67 -18.22 13.30
CA PHE A 138 -10.24 -16.86 13.00
C PHE A 138 -9.88 -16.69 11.52
N VAL A 139 -9.20 -17.67 10.92
CA VAL A 139 -8.89 -17.68 9.48
C VAL A 139 -10.17 -17.64 8.63
N VAL A 140 -11.22 -18.36 9.03
CA VAL A 140 -12.55 -18.24 8.41
C VAL A 140 -13.09 -16.80 8.50
N LYS A 141 -12.96 -16.14 9.66
CA LYS A 141 -13.36 -14.73 9.84
C LYS A 141 -12.53 -13.80 8.93
N MET A 142 -11.22 -14.03 8.79
CA MET A 142 -10.33 -13.28 7.89
C MET A 142 -10.79 -13.38 6.43
N ASN A 143 -11.02 -14.59 5.93
CA ASN A 143 -11.44 -14.79 4.54
C ASN A 143 -12.87 -14.30 4.26
N LYS A 144 -13.78 -14.43 5.24
CA LYS A 144 -15.12 -13.82 5.15
C LYS A 144 -15.04 -12.30 5.02
N LYS A 145 -14.19 -11.65 5.82
CA LYS A 145 -13.97 -10.19 5.74
C LYS A 145 -13.31 -9.80 4.42
N ALA A 146 -12.32 -10.56 3.94
CA ALA A 146 -11.68 -10.32 2.65
C ALA A 146 -12.71 -10.35 1.49
N LYS A 147 -13.57 -11.37 1.45
CA LYS A 147 -14.66 -11.48 0.48
C LYS A 147 -15.64 -10.31 0.56
N ALA A 148 -16.02 -9.89 1.78
CA ALA A 148 -16.89 -8.74 1.99
C ALA A 148 -16.28 -7.41 1.51
N MET A 149 -14.95 -7.29 1.48
CA MET A 149 -14.23 -6.15 0.91
C MET A 149 -13.96 -6.28 -0.60
N GLY A 150 -14.45 -7.35 -1.24
CA GLY A 150 -14.22 -7.61 -2.66
C GLY A 150 -12.78 -8.01 -2.99
N MET A 151 -12.05 -8.57 -2.03
CA MET A 151 -10.71 -9.11 -2.23
C MET A 151 -10.79 -10.49 -2.91
N LYS A 152 -10.99 -10.50 -4.23
CA LYS A 152 -11.32 -11.72 -5.01
C LYS A 152 -10.14 -12.68 -5.16
N ASN A 153 -8.92 -12.18 -5.05
CA ASN A 153 -7.68 -12.89 -5.30
C ASN A 153 -6.84 -12.93 -4.01
N THR A 154 -7.49 -13.27 -2.89
CA THR A 154 -6.87 -13.35 -1.58
C THR A 154 -7.33 -14.58 -0.82
N ASN A 155 -6.37 -15.29 -0.22
CA ASN A 155 -6.65 -16.36 0.73
C ASN A 155 -5.66 -16.25 1.91
N PHE A 156 -6.19 -16.09 3.11
CA PHE A 156 -5.43 -16.16 4.35
C PHE A 156 -5.46 -17.59 4.89
N THR A 157 -4.33 -18.06 5.39
CA THR A 157 -4.19 -19.38 6.07
C THR A 157 -3.77 -19.27 7.52
N ASN A 158 -3.40 -18.06 7.96
CA ASN A 158 -2.95 -17.79 9.32
C ASN A 158 -3.02 -16.27 9.59
N PRO A 159 -3.03 -15.83 10.86
CA PRO A 159 -3.13 -14.40 11.22
C PRO A 159 -1.82 -13.63 11.06
N CYS A 160 -0.71 -14.31 10.75
CA CYS A 160 0.64 -13.75 10.80
C CYS A 160 1.17 -13.33 9.42
N GLY A 161 0.92 -14.14 8.40
CA GLY A 161 1.45 -14.00 7.05
C GLY A 161 2.76 -14.73 6.77
N PHE A 162 3.12 -15.78 7.52
CA PHE A 162 4.22 -16.68 7.11
C PHE A 162 3.73 -17.67 6.04
N ASP A 163 4.67 -18.20 5.23
CA ASP A 163 4.41 -18.88 3.96
C ASP A 163 3.93 -20.34 4.12
N ILE A 164 2.79 -20.56 4.80
CA ILE A 164 2.18 -21.88 4.96
C ILE A 164 0.91 -22.02 4.12
N GLY A 165 0.82 -23.14 3.39
CA GLY A 165 -0.33 -23.49 2.57
C GLY A 165 -0.51 -22.53 1.38
N ASN A 166 -1.76 -22.34 0.97
CA ASN A 166 -2.12 -21.44 -0.12
C ASN A 166 -2.37 -20.00 0.38
N HIS A 167 -1.47 -19.44 1.18
CA HIS A 167 -1.56 -18.05 1.63
C HIS A 167 -1.24 -17.12 0.46
N TYR A 168 -2.07 -16.15 0.10
CA TYR A 168 -1.75 -15.20 -0.97
C TYR A 168 -2.68 -13.99 -0.99
N SER A 169 -2.26 -12.94 -1.70
CA SER A 169 -3.10 -11.80 -2.06
C SER A 169 -2.60 -11.15 -3.36
N THR A 170 -3.11 -9.97 -3.67
CA THR A 170 -2.67 -9.11 -4.80
C THR A 170 -2.46 -7.68 -4.31
N ALA A 171 -1.71 -6.86 -5.04
CA ALA A 171 -1.52 -5.47 -4.67
C ALA A 171 -2.86 -4.72 -4.63
N LEU A 172 -3.77 -5.01 -5.58
CA LEU A 172 -5.10 -4.44 -5.65
C LEU A 172 -5.98 -4.84 -4.45
N ASP A 173 -5.96 -6.10 -4.03
CA ASP A 173 -6.75 -6.54 -2.88
C ASP A 173 -6.22 -5.98 -1.56
N LEU A 174 -4.90 -5.93 -1.39
CA LEU A 174 -4.27 -5.31 -0.23
C LEU A 174 -4.50 -3.79 -0.19
N LEU A 175 -4.67 -3.13 -1.35
CA LEU A 175 -5.10 -1.74 -1.42
C LEU A 175 -6.52 -1.59 -0.84
N LYS A 176 -7.48 -2.44 -1.26
CA LYS A 176 -8.85 -2.41 -0.71
C LYS A 176 -8.87 -2.64 0.80
N MET A 177 -8.11 -3.62 1.27
CA MET A 177 -7.97 -3.89 2.71
C MET A 177 -7.42 -2.67 3.45
N SER A 178 -6.41 -2.01 2.88
CA SER A 178 -5.79 -0.83 3.47
C SER A 178 -6.72 0.37 3.48
N GLU A 179 -7.43 0.64 2.37
CA GLU A 179 -8.46 1.68 2.27
C GLU A 179 -9.60 1.47 3.29
N TYR A 180 -9.95 0.22 3.57
CA TYR A 180 -10.89 -0.12 4.63
C TYR A 180 -10.32 0.16 6.01
N ALA A 181 -9.12 -0.37 6.31
CA ALA A 181 -8.47 -0.27 7.61
C ALA A 181 -8.30 1.18 8.07
N ILE A 182 -7.84 2.05 7.17
CA ILE A 182 -7.50 3.44 7.47
C ILE A 182 -8.72 4.34 7.67
N LYS A 183 -9.95 3.85 7.50
CA LYS A 183 -11.17 4.56 7.94
C LYS A 183 -11.34 4.52 9.45
N ASN A 184 -10.70 3.57 10.12
CA ASN A 184 -10.78 3.43 11.57
C ASN A 184 -9.66 4.24 12.26
N ASN A 185 -10.02 5.17 13.13
CA ASN A 185 -9.06 6.02 13.84
C ASN A 185 -8.10 5.21 14.73
N GLN A 186 -8.62 4.21 15.45
CA GLN A 186 -7.79 3.36 16.31
C GLN A 186 -6.73 2.60 15.49
N PHE A 187 -7.06 2.11 14.30
CA PHE A 187 -6.09 1.50 13.39
C PHE A 187 -4.99 2.48 12.99
N ASN A 188 -5.37 3.71 12.59
CA ASN A 188 -4.41 4.73 12.19
C ASN A 188 -3.44 5.10 13.32
N GLU A 189 -3.93 5.23 14.55
CA GLU A 189 -3.08 5.55 15.70
C GLU A 189 -2.07 4.44 15.96
N MET A 190 -2.47 3.16 15.88
CA MET A 190 -1.54 2.04 16.02
C MET A 190 -0.54 1.97 14.87
N ALA A 191 -0.97 2.25 13.64
CA ALA A 191 -0.13 2.18 12.45
C ALA A 191 1.00 3.23 12.44
N LYS A 192 0.84 4.34 13.18
CA LYS A 192 1.84 5.42 13.31
C LYS A 192 2.82 5.21 14.46
N LEU A 193 2.61 4.23 15.32
CA LEU A 193 3.46 4.01 16.48
C LEU A 193 4.89 3.64 16.05
N LYS A 194 5.86 4.40 16.57
CA LYS A 194 7.30 4.11 16.44
C LYS A 194 7.77 3.06 17.44
N ARG A 195 7.13 3.06 18.61
CA ARG A 195 7.41 2.19 19.75
C ARG A 195 6.12 1.92 20.50
N HIS A 196 6.00 0.72 21.08
CA HIS A 196 4.97 0.39 22.06
C HIS A 196 5.60 -0.39 23.21
N ASP A 197 5.54 0.16 24.42
CA ASP A 197 5.96 -0.52 25.64
C ASP A 197 4.73 -1.14 26.31
N PHE A 198 4.86 -2.37 26.79
CA PHE A 198 3.78 -3.11 27.44
C PHE A 198 4.32 -4.07 28.48
N THR A 199 3.45 -4.56 29.37
CA THR A 199 3.85 -5.38 30.51
C THR A 199 2.85 -6.50 30.71
N ALA A 200 3.35 -7.71 30.98
CA ALA A 200 2.51 -8.83 31.37
C ALA A 200 1.82 -8.52 32.70
N ILE A 201 0.49 -8.62 32.74
CA ILE A 201 -0.34 -8.18 33.87
C ILE A 201 0.04 -8.94 35.15
N ASN A 202 0.23 -10.26 35.03
CA ASN A 202 0.46 -11.17 36.16
C ASN A 202 1.92 -11.32 36.57
N THR A 203 2.87 -11.30 35.62
CA THR A 203 4.31 -11.50 35.93
C THR A 203 5.09 -10.19 36.05
N LYS A 204 4.48 -9.06 35.65
CA LYS A 204 5.12 -7.74 35.57
C LYS A 204 6.35 -7.68 34.65
N ARG A 205 6.55 -8.69 33.79
CA ARG A 205 7.62 -8.69 32.79
C ARG A 205 7.36 -7.61 31.74
N ALA A 206 8.33 -6.74 31.53
CA ALA A 206 8.26 -5.65 30.56
C ALA A 206 8.70 -6.11 29.16
N TYR A 207 8.08 -5.49 28.15
CA TYR A 207 8.30 -5.73 26.73
C TYR A 207 8.32 -4.39 25.98
N ALA A 208 9.07 -4.35 24.87
CA ALA A 208 9.12 -3.20 23.98
C ALA A 208 9.06 -3.67 22.53
N ALA A 209 8.11 -3.13 21.77
CA ALA A 209 7.99 -3.32 20.33
C ALA A 209 8.49 -2.07 19.60
N TYR A 210 9.38 -2.25 18.62
CA TYR A 210 9.94 -1.16 17.81
C TYR A 210 9.52 -1.30 16.36
N THR A 211 9.24 -0.18 15.69
CA THR A 211 8.76 -0.20 14.31
C THR A 211 9.83 -0.65 13.33
N HIS A 212 9.46 -1.53 12.41
CA HIS A 212 10.28 -1.83 11.22
C HIS A 212 10.06 -0.80 10.10
N ASN A 213 9.06 0.09 10.23
CA ASN A 213 8.74 1.06 9.20
C ASN A 213 9.71 2.25 9.25
N LYS A 214 10.72 2.22 8.38
CA LYS A 214 11.75 3.27 8.30
C LYS A 214 11.19 4.66 7.97
N LEU A 215 10.01 4.74 7.34
CA LEU A 215 9.40 6.02 6.97
C LEU A 215 8.92 6.81 8.18
N LEU A 216 8.44 6.13 9.24
CA LEU A 216 7.95 6.82 10.44
C LEU A 216 9.04 7.65 11.13
N ASN A 217 10.31 7.25 10.99
CA ASN A 217 11.44 7.98 11.56
C ASN A 217 12.05 8.98 10.59
N ASN A 218 11.97 8.72 9.28
CA ASN A 218 12.81 9.40 8.29
C ASN A 218 12.02 10.17 7.21
N TYR A 219 10.69 10.18 7.29
CA TYR A 219 9.84 10.86 6.33
C TYR A 219 8.68 11.58 7.03
N LYS A 220 8.74 12.92 7.09
CA LYS A 220 7.82 13.74 7.88
C LYS A 220 6.34 13.59 7.53
N TYR A 221 6.02 13.20 6.30
CA TYR A 221 4.65 13.02 5.84
C TYR A 221 4.11 11.60 6.05
N ALA A 222 4.95 10.67 6.51
CA ALA A 222 4.53 9.28 6.72
C ALA A 222 3.50 9.17 7.85
N VAL A 223 2.41 8.45 7.58
CA VAL A 223 1.32 8.21 8.54
C VAL A 223 1.07 6.72 8.77
N GLY A 224 2.11 5.91 8.62
CA GLY A 224 2.11 4.51 9.05
C GLY A 224 1.87 3.48 7.95
N ILE A 225 1.24 2.39 8.40
CA ILE A 225 0.96 1.10 7.76
C ILE A 225 2.18 0.16 7.71
N LYS A 226 2.12 -0.96 7.00
CA LYS A 226 2.80 -2.18 7.44
C LYS A 226 3.93 -2.64 6.51
N THR A 227 5.00 -3.16 7.11
CA THR A 227 6.07 -3.91 6.42
C THR A 227 5.80 -5.41 6.43
N GLY A 228 6.33 -6.12 5.43
CA GLY A 228 6.38 -7.58 5.39
C GLY A 228 7.68 -8.09 4.77
N TYR A 229 8.11 -9.27 5.20
CA TYR A 229 9.16 -10.05 4.56
C TYR A 229 9.00 -11.51 4.96
N THR A 230 9.15 -12.39 3.98
CA THR A 230 9.44 -13.81 4.14
C THR A 230 10.37 -14.22 2.99
N GLN A 231 10.97 -15.41 3.06
CA GLN A 231 11.83 -15.88 1.97
C GLN A 231 11.05 -16.03 0.66
N LYS A 232 9.79 -16.49 0.71
CA LYS A 232 8.95 -16.68 -0.49
C LYS A 232 8.33 -15.38 -1.00
N ALA A 233 7.99 -14.44 -0.11
CA ALA A 233 7.35 -13.17 -0.48
C ALA A 233 8.34 -12.10 -0.95
N GLY A 234 9.58 -12.17 -0.47
CA GLY A 234 10.49 -11.04 -0.55
C GLY A 234 9.99 -9.82 0.25
N PRO A 235 10.61 -8.64 0.05
CA PRO A 235 10.27 -7.43 0.79
C PRO A 235 8.93 -6.82 0.32
N CYS A 236 7.93 -6.82 1.19
CA CYS A 236 6.63 -6.21 0.94
C CYS A 236 6.42 -4.94 1.79
N LEU A 237 5.71 -3.95 1.27
CA LEU A 237 5.43 -2.70 1.98
C LEU A 237 4.07 -2.18 1.55
N ILE A 238 3.26 -1.82 2.53
CA ILE A 238 2.20 -0.84 2.31
C ILE A 238 2.73 0.42 2.99
N ALA A 239 2.69 1.58 2.33
CA ALA A 239 3.06 2.87 2.92
C ALA A 239 2.03 3.97 2.59
N ARG A 240 1.80 4.89 3.53
CA ARG A 240 0.88 6.01 3.36
C ARG A 240 1.54 7.30 3.82
N ALA A 241 1.37 8.35 3.04
CA ALA A 241 1.84 9.68 3.39
C ALA A 241 0.78 10.74 3.10
N LYS A 242 0.74 11.78 3.94
CA LYS A 242 -0.20 12.89 3.83
C LYS A 242 0.53 14.23 3.87
N ASN A 243 0.20 15.10 2.93
CA ASN A 243 0.60 16.49 2.98
C ASN A 243 -0.44 17.39 2.29
N GLY A 244 -0.94 18.41 3.01
CA GLY A 244 -2.01 19.28 2.49
C GLY A 244 -3.24 18.49 2.06
N ASN A 245 -3.64 18.65 0.79
CA ASN A 245 -4.78 17.96 0.19
C ASN A 245 -4.44 16.61 -0.47
N LYS A 246 -3.21 16.09 -0.30
CA LYS A 246 -2.81 14.78 -0.82
C LYS A 246 -2.77 13.74 0.29
N ASP A 247 -3.35 12.56 0.01
CA ASP A 247 -3.33 11.39 0.89
C ASP A 247 -2.99 10.16 0.04
N VAL A 248 -1.70 9.84 -0.05
CA VAL A 248 -1.20 8.83 -0.99
C VAL A 248 -1.00 7.50 -0.28
N LEU A 249 -1.55 6.43 -0.85
CA LEU A 249 -1.42 5.06 -0.37
C LEU A 249 -0.77 4.19 -1.45
N VAL A 250 0.27 3.45 -1.08
CA VAL A 250 1.04 2.61 -2.00
C VAL A 250 1.16 1.20 -1.41
N VAL A 251 0.94 0.19 -2.24
CA VAL A 251 1.19 -1.22 -1.95
C VAL A 251 2.29 -1.71 -2.87
N MET A 252 3.33 -2.33 -2.32
CA MET A 252 4.47 -2.90 -3.05
C MET A 252 4.69 -4.35 -2.56
N LEU A 253 4.73 -5.30 -3.50
CA LEU A 253 4.98 -6.71 -3.24
C LEU A 253 6.27 -7.14 -3.94
N ASN A 254 7.11 -7.87 -3.21
CA ASN A 254 8.47 -8.25 -3.60
C ASN A 254 9.24 -7.08 -4.27
N SER A 255 9.49 -6.03 -3.50
CA SER A 255 10.13 -4.79 -3.93
C SER A 255 11.47 -4.57 -3.24
N GLU A 256 12.55 -4.96 -3.92
CA GLU A 256 13.91 -4.95 -3.36
C GLU A 256 14.35 -3.55 -2.92
N GLN A 257 13.97 -2.53 -3.71
CA GLN A 257 14.28 -1.12 -3.46
C GLN A 257 13.13 -0.37 -2.78
N ARG A 258 12.20 -1.07 -2.10
CA ARG A 258 10.96 -0.49 -1.53
C ARG A 258 11.12 0.84 -0.82
N TRP A 259 12.19 1.05 -0.06
CA TRP A 259 12.41 2.28 0.70
C TRP A 259 12.82 3.48 -0.15
N LYS A 260 13.63 3.25 -1.20
CA LYS A 260 14.04 4.29 -2.14
C LYS A 260 12.86 4.65 -3.05
N ASP A 261 12.19 3.63 -3.57
CA ASP A 261 11.11 3.81 -4.53
C ASP A 261 9.87 4.43 -3.88
N ILE A 262 9.48 4.01 -2.67
CA ILE A 262 8.35 4.64 -1.99
C ILE A 262 8.59 6.11 -1.69
N ARG A 263 9.83 6.46 -1.33
CA ARG A 263 10.21 7.84 -1.07
C ARG A 263 10.13 8.69 -2.34
N THR A 264 10.62 8.16 -3.45
CA THR A 264 10.54 8.81 -4.77
C THR A 264 9.06 9.06 -5.13
N ILE A 265 8.20 8.04 -5.03
CA ILE A 265 6.76 8.18 -5.31
C ILE A 265 6.12 9.29 -4.45
N PHE A 266 6.42 9.33 -3.15
CA PHE A 266 5.85 10.36 -2.29
C PHE A 266 6.40 11.75 -2.58
N GLU A 267 7.69 11.89 -2.89
CA GLU A 267 8.31 13.19 -3.21
C GLU A 267 7.84 13.76 -4.55
N ASP A 268 7.47 12.91 -5.51
CA ASP A 268 6.93 13.32 -6.81
C ASP A 268 5.44 13.72 -6.75
N VAL A 269 4.66 13.06 -5.88
CA VAL A 269 3.19 13.24 -5.81
C VAL A 269 2.77 14.24 -4.75
N LEU A 270 3.45 14.29 -3.60
CA LEU A 270 3.08 15.21 -2.53
C LEU A 270 3.53 16.62 -2.87
N PRO A 271 2.70 17.65 -2.59
CA PRO A 271 3.11 19.03 -2.81
C PRO A 271 4.39 19.31 -2.01
N GLN A 272 5.43 19.74 -2.70
CA GLN A 272 6.59 20.33 -2.04
C GLN A 272 6.12 21.69 -1.53
N ILE A 273 6.13 21.91 -0.21
CA ILE A 273 5.98 23.27 0.32
C ILE A 273 7.24 23.99 -0.15
N THR A 274 7.14 24.73 -1.25
CA THR A 274 8.09 25.81 -1.51
C THR A 274 7.92 26.79 -0.37
N GLU A 275 8.75 26.70 0.67
CA GLU A 275 9.15 27.91 1.37
C GLU A 275 9.59 28.87 0.28
N ASN A 276 8.83 29.96 0.10
CA ASN A 276 9.02 31.04 -0.87
C ASN A 276 10.40 31.05 -1.54
N ARG A 277 10.56 30.24 -2.60
CA ARG A 277 11.58 30.48 -3.62
C ARG A 277 10.82 31.08 -4.77
N ALA A 278 11.11 32.36 -5.01
CA ALA A 278 10.65 33.11 -6.16
C ALA A 278 10.66 32.20 -7.40
N VAL A 279 9.53 32.20 -8.11
CA VAL A 279 9.29 31.46 -9.34
C VAL A 279 10.48 31.68 -10.29
N ALA A 280 11.29 30.64 -10.48
CA ALA A 280 12.29 30.66 -11.55
C ALA A 280 11.54 30.56 -12.89
N PRO A 281 11.89 31.37 -13.91
CA PRO A 281 11.12 31.44 -15.13
C PRO A 281 11.16 30.11 -15.87
N THR A 282 9.99 29.71 -16.37
CA THR A 282 9.74 28.55 -17.21
C THR A 282 10.76 28.48 -18.35
N LYS A 283 11.50 27.36 -18.44
CA LYS A 283 12.33 27.06 -19.61
C LYS A 283 11.44 27.00 -20.84
N LYS A 284 11.68 27.91 -21.79
CA LYS A 284 11.02 27.93 -23.10
C LYS A 284 11.24 26.58 -23.80
N ILE A 285 10.14 25.96 -24.21
CA ILE A 285 10.12 24.84 -25.14
C ILE A 285 10.66 25.35 -26.48
N VAL A 286 11.80 24.83 -26.93
CA VAL A 286 12.32 25.08 -28.28
C VAL A 286 11.61 24.11 -29.22
N THR A 287 10.70 24.61 -30.05
CA THR A 287 10.12 23.86 -31.16
C THR A 287 11.12 23.77 -32.31
N PRO A 288 11.28 22.60 -32.97
CA PRO A 288 12.11 22.49 -34.17
C PRO A 288 11.51 23.30 -35.32
N LYS A 289 12.32 24.15 -35.96
CA LYS A 289 11.93 24.88 -37.18
C LYS A 289 11.62 23.88 -38.30
N GLN A 290 10.37 23.84 -38.75
CA GLN A 290 9.99 23.24 -40.03
C GLN A 290 10.68 24.01 -41.17
N LYS A 291 11.42 23.30 -42.02
CA LYS A 291 11.96 23.85 -43.28
C LYS A 291 10.80 24.15 -44.23
N ALA A 292 10.68 25.41 -44.64
CA ALA A 292 9.73 25.84 -45.66
C ALA A 292 10.06 25.23 -47.04
N PRO A 293 9.06 24.95 -47.89
CA PRO A 293 9.27 24.42 -49.23
C PRO A 293 9.89 25.47 -50.15
N LYS A 294 10.89 25.06 -50.94
CA LYS A 294 11.53 25.89 -51.99
C LYS A 294 10.50 26.25 -53.06
N LYS A 295 10.23 27.55 -53.24
CA LYS A 295 9.53 28.09 -54.42
C LYS A 295 10.49 28.09 -55.61
N THR A 296 10.14 27.31 -56.64
CA THR A 296 10.79 27.34 -57.95
C THR A 296 10.37 28.62 -58.69
N GLN A 297 11.31 29.55 -58.91
CA GLN A 297 11.07 30.72 -59.76
C GLN A 297 11.12 30.33 -61.23
N LYS A 298 10.04 30.65 -61.95
CA LYS A 298 9.96 30.66 -63.42
C LYS A 298 10.92 31.72 -63.97
N LYS A 299 11.87 31.33 -64.82
CA LYS A 299 12.56 32.23 -65.74
C LYS A 299 11.69 32.43 -66.99
N LYS A 300 11.33 33.68 -67.28
CA LYS A 300 10.93 34.21 -68.59
C LYS A 300 11.82 35.44 -68.81
N THR A 301 12.88 35.31 -69.62
CA THR A 301 13.04 35.75 -71.03
C THR A 301 13.38 37.24 -71.17
N GLN A 302 14.52 37.58 -71.80
CA GLN A 302 14.58 38.27 -73.11
C GLN A 302 16.02 38.63 -73.54
N ASN A 303 16.33 38.26 -74.80
CA ASN A 303 17.05 38.94 -75.87
C ASN A 303 18.27 39.84 -75.58
N ALA A 304 19.44 39.40 -76.06
CA ALA A 304 20.18 40.00 -77.19
C ALA A 304 21.19 38.96 -77.71
#